data_AF-A0AAV0X4U9-F1
#
_entry.id   AF-A0AAV0X4U9-F1
#
_cell.length_a   1.000
_cell.length_b   1.000
_cell.length_c   1.000
_cell.angle_alpha   90.00
_cell.angle_beta   90.00
_cell.angle_gamma   90.00
#
_symmetry.space_group_name_H-M   'P 1'
#
loop_
_entity.id
_entity.type
_entity.pdbx_description
1 polymer ?
#
loop_
_entity_poly.entity_id
_entity_poly.type
_entity_poly.pdbx_seq_one_letter_code
_entity_poly.pdbx_strand_id
1 'polypeptide(L)'
;MKPFVSVDLKSSSHVFIRHDAVKKALQMPYDGPFKVIERSEKFFKVDVNGNEKNISVDRLKPAFMPYENPTQHDHSYSAEITDRKKKVKSVDFKI
;
A
#
# COMPACT_ATOMS: atom_id res chain seq x y z
N MET A 1 -7.22 -10.41 -18.78
CA MET A 1 -6.94 -9.10 -18.17
C MET A 1 -6.29 -9.34 -16.81
N LYS A 2 -5.06 -8.85 -16.57
CA LYS A 2 -4.33 -9.07 -15.31
C LYS A 2 -4.61 -7.91 -14.35
N PRO A 3 -5.09 -8.16 -13.12
CA PRO A 3 -5.33 -7.10 -12.16
C PRO A 3 -4.01 -6.41 -11.80
N PHE A 4 -4.06 -5.09 -11.60
CA PHE A 4 -2.91 -4.32 -11.15
C PHE A 4 -2.61 -4.67 -9.69
N VAL A 5 -1.38 -5.08 -9.42
CA VAL A 5 -0.87 -5.36 -8.08
C VAL A 5 0.33 -4.46 -7.83
N SER A 6 0.31 -3.72 -6.72
CA SER A 6 1.44 -2.88 -6.34
C SER A 6 2.69 -3.73 -6.12
N VAL A 7 3.82 -3.30 -6.69
CA VAL A 7 5.12 -3.96 -6.51
C VAL A 7 5.54 -3.95 -5.04
N ASP A 8 5.23 -2.87 -4.34
CA ASP A 8 5.60 -2.64 -2.94
C ASP A 8 4.85 -3.57 -1.97
N LEU A 9 3.75 -4.22 -2.41
CA LEU A 9 2.99 -5.12 -1.56
C LEU A 9 3.81 -6.33 -1.10
N LYS A 10 4.78 -6.76 -1.94
CA LYS A 10 5.65 -7.90 -1.64
C LYS A 10 6.62 -7.60 -0.50
N SER A 11 7.07 -6.36 -0.36
CA SER A 11 8.02 -5.91 0.68
C SER A 11 7.35 -5.22 1.87
N SER A 12 6.08 -4.82 1.75
CA SER A 12 5.36 -4.07 2.78
C SER A 12 5.14 -4.87 4.06
N SER A 13 5.58 -4.36 5.21
CA SER A 13 5.35 -4.99 6.53
C SER A 13 3.88 -4.91 6.98
N HIS A 14 3.22 -3.81 6.64
CA HIS A 14 1.82 -3.55 6.97
C HIS A 14 1.00 -3.26 5.71
N VAL A 15 -0.30 -3.51 5.75
CA VAL A 15 -1.21 -3.29 4.62
C VAL A 15 -2.53 -2.70 5.09
N PHE A 16 -3.10 -1.84 4.26
CA PHE A 16 -4.48 -1.39 4.37
C PHE A 16 -5.42 -2.36 3.63
N ILE A 17 -6.56 -2.67 4.24
CA ILE A 17 -7.56 -3.59 3.68
C ILE A 17 -8.75 -2.78 3.18
N ARG A 18 -9.15 -2.99 1.91
CA ARG A 18 -10.31 -2.31 1.31
C ARG A 18 -11.63 -2.93 1.77
N HIS A 19 -12.61 -2.07 2.07
CA HIS A 19 -14.00 -2.48 2.26
C HIS A 19 -14.76 -2.43 0.94
N ASP A 20 -15.19 -3.62 0.47
CA ASP A 20 -15.93 -3.79 -0.78
C ASP A 20 -17.47 -3.82 -0.58
N ALA A 21 -17.96 -3.58 0.63
CA ALA A 21 -19.40 -3.49 0.92
C ALA A 21 -19.97 -2.09 0.61
N VAL A 22 -21.31 -1.99 0.55
CA VAL A 22 -22.02 -0.70 0.48
C VAL A 22 -21.64 0.15 1.68
N LYS A 23 -21.11 1.34 1.44
CA LYS A 23 -20.54 2.23 2.46
C LYS A 23 -21.60 3.19 2.97
N LYS A 24 -21.53 3.51 4.26
CA LYS A 24 -22.22 4.70 4.79
C LYS A 24 -21.52 5.97 4.30
N ALA A 25 -22.24 7.09 4.29
CA ALA A 25 -21.64 8.39 4.00
C ALA A 25 -20.45 8.64 4.94
N LEU A 26 -19.35 9.16 4.39
CA LEU A 26 -18.10 9.47 5.12
C LEU A 26 -17.38 8.28 5.76
N GLN A 27 -17.73 7.04 5.43
CA GLN A 27 -16.98 5.87 5.88
C GLN A 27 -15.67 5.72 5.11
N MET A 28 -14.57 5.50 5.84
CA MET A 28 -13.26 5.27 5.22
C MET A 28 -13.28 4.03 4.31
N PRO A 29 -12.67 4.10 3.11
CA PRO A 29 -12.70 2.99 2.16
C PRO A 29 -11.74 1.85 2.51
N TYR A 30 -10.76 2.12 3.37
CA TYR A 30 -9.77 1.16 3.83
C TYR A 30 -9.66 1.23 5.35
N ASP A 31 -9.49 0.07 5.96
CA ASP A 31 -9.18 -0.04 7.37
C ASP A 31 -7.67 -0.28 7.55
N GLY A 32 -7.15 0.32 8.63
CA GLY A 32 -5.95 -0.01 9.40
C GLY A 32 -4.65 -0.32 8.63
N PRO A 33 -3.49 0.11 9.13
CA PRO A 33 -2.26 -0.58 8.76
C PRO A 33 -2.17 -1.88 9.57
N PHE A 34 -2.52 -3.00 8.95
CA PHE A 34 -2.49 -4.32 9.58
C PHE A 34 -1.20 -5.08 9.27
N LYS A 35 -0.69 -5.84 10.23
CA LYS A 35 0.55 -6.58 10.08
C LYS A 35 0.35 -7.77 9.12
N VAL A 36 1.24 -7.90 8.14
CA VAL A 36 1.28 -9.07 7.27
C VAL A 36 2.03 -10.20 7.98
N ILE A 37 1.38 -11.36 8.13
CA ILE A 37 1.96 -12.56 8.75
C ILE A 37 2.61 -13.43 7.66
N GLU A 38 1.87 -13.75 6.60
CA GLU A 38 2.34 -14.59 5.48
C GLU A 38 1.89 -14.01 4.13
N ARG A 39 2.67 -14.28 3.09
CA ARG A 39 2.41 -13.82 1.72
C ARG A 39 2.31 -15.01 0.76
N SER A 40 1.27 -15.01 -0.06
CA SER A 40 1.11 -15.90 -1.21
C SER A 40 0.80 -15.09 -2.46
N GLU A 41 0.79 -15.72 -3.63
CA GLU A 41 0.58 -15.05 -4.92
C GLU A 41 -0.79 -14.37 -5.02
N LYS A 42 -1.83 -14.99 -4.45
CA LYS A 42 -3.22 -14.53 -4.55
C LYS A 42 -3.79 -13.97 -3.24
N PHE A 43 -3.26 -14.42 -2.10
CA PHE A 43 -3.79 -14.09 -0.78
C PHE A 43 -2.66 -13.80 0.20
N PHE A 44 -2.88 -12.85 1.10
CA PHE A 44 -1.99 -12.60 2.24
C PHE A 44 -2.74 -12.96 3.51
N LYS A 45 -2.01 -13.52 4.48
CA LYS A 45 -2.49 -13.71 5.84
C LYS A 45 -2.13 -12.46 6.64
N VAL A 46 -3.13 -11.80 7.18
CA VAL A 46 -3.01 -10.49 7.85
C VAL A 46 -3.58 -10.60 9.26
N ASP A 47 -2.88 -10.03 10.24
CA ASP A 47 -3.36 -9.90 11.61
C ASP A 47 -4.33 -8.73 11.71
N VAL A 48 -5.62 -9.03 11.88
CA VAL A 48 -6.67 -8.05 12.09
C VAL A 48 -7.18 -8.19 13.51
N ASN A 49 -6.71 -7.31 14.40
CA ASN A 49 -7.10 -7.26 15.81
C ASN A 49 -6.90 -8.61 16.54
N GLY A 50 -5.74 -9.25 16.36
CA GLY A 50 -5.38 -10.53 16.97
C GLY A 50 -5.98 -11.75 16.25
N ASN A 51 -6.67 -11.55 15.13
CA ASN A 51 -7.24 -12.62 14.33
C ASN A 51 -6.57 -12.69 12.96
N GLU A 52 -6.03 -13.85 12.61
CA GLU A 52 -5.46 -14.09 11.30
C GLU A 52 -6.55 -14.19 10.24
N LYS A 53 -6.47 -13.36 9.19
CA LYS A 53 -7.41 -13.39 8.07
C LYS A 53 -6.69 -13.50 6.74
N ASN A 54 -7.21 -14.36 5.86
CA ASN A 54 -6.74 -14.45 4.48
C ASN A 54 -7.47 -13.43 3.60
N ILE A 55 -6.72 -12.49 3.04
CA ILE A 55 -7.24 -11.38 2.22
C ILE A 55 -6.64 -11.49 0.82
N SER A 56 -7.47 -11.37 -0.22
CA SER A 56 -7.00 -11.34 -1.60
C SER A 56 -6.14 -10.11 -1.86
N VAL A 57 -5.10 -10.28 -2.66
CA VAL A 57 -4.15 -9.22 -3.02
C VAL A 57 -4.84 -7.99 -3.62
N ASP A 58 -5.93 -8.19 -4.37
CA ASP A 58 -6.70 -7.10 -5.00
C ASP A 58 -7.36 -6.13 -4.00
N ARG A 59 -7.53 -6.56 -2.74
CA ARG A 59 -8.12 -5.75 -1.66
C ARG A 59 -7.07 -5.08 -0.79
N LEU A 60 -5.78 -5.28 -1.07
CA LEU A 60 -4.68 -4.79 -0.25
C LEU A 60 -4.01 -3.59 -0.89
N LYS A 61 -3.59 -2.65 -0.04
CA LYS A 61 -2.73 -1.54 -0.39
C LYS A 61 -1.56 -1.52 0.60
N PRO A 62 -0.30 -1.31 0.17
CA PRO A 62 0.82 -1.24 1.10
C PRO A 62 0.65 -0.07 2.07
N ALA A 63 1.00 -0.26 3.33
CA ALA A 63 1.02 0.77 4.35
C ALA A 63 2.48 1.15 4.66
N PHE A 64 2.81 2.42 4.48
CA PHE A 64 4.13 2.96 4.81
C PHE A 64 4.08 3.51 6.24
N MET A 65 4.83 2.88 7.13
CA MET A 65 4.96 3.35 8.51
C MET A 65 6.10 4.39 8.60
N PRO A 66 5.93 5.45 9.41
CA PRO A 66 7.02 6.36 9.71
C PRO A 66 8.14 5.63 10.46
N TYR A 67 9.38 6.05 10.24
CA TYR A 67 10.52 5.55 11.02
C TYR A 67 10.42 6.09 12.45
N GLU A 68 10.70 5.25 13.45
CA GLU A 68 10.61 5.60 14.89
C GLU A 68 11.65 6.64 15.35
N ASN A 69 12.46 7.20 14.45
CA ASN A 69 13.36 8.31 14.75
C ASN A 69 12.69 9.65 14.35
N PRO A 70 12.18 10.44 15.31
CA PRO A 70 11.33 11.61 15.05
C PRO A 70 12.07 12.84 14.50
N THR A 71 13.38 12.78 14.23
CA THR A 71 14.16 13.92 13.73
C THR A 71 13.96 14.25 12.24
N GLN A 72 13.08 13.55 11.53
CA GLN A 72 12.81 13.78 10.09
C GLN A 72 11.34 14.11 9.79
N HIS A 73 10.62 14.67 10.76
CA HIS A 73 9.26 15.20 10.54
C HIS A 73 9.25 16.68 10.14
N ASP A 74 10.30 17.15 9.47
CA ASP A 74 10.14 18.35 8.64
C ASP A 74 9.24 17.97 7.47
N HIS A 75 8.33 18.85 7.05
CA HIS A 75 7.43 18.62 5.91
C HIS A 75 8.14 18.48 4.54
N SER A 76 9.43 18.09 4.54
CA SER A 76 10.30 17.86 3.41
C SER A 76 9.88 16.65 2.57
N TYR A 77 9.07 15.72 3.08
CA TYR A 77 8.60 14.54 2.31
C TYR A 77 8.03 14.92 0.93
N SER A 78 7.41 16.09 0.85
CA SER A 78 6.89 16.69 -0.39
C SER A 78 7.98 17.02 -1.41
N ALA A 79 9.15 17.48 -0.96
CA ALA A 79 10.30 17.85 -1.78
C ALA A 79 11.03 16.61 -2.33
N GLU A 80 11.17 15.56 -1.53
CA GLU A 80 11.92 14.33 -1.87
C GLU A 80 11.20 13.47 -2.94
N ILE A 81 9.86 13.60 -3.04
CA ILE A 81 9.09 12.98 -4.13
C ILE A 81 9.41 13.61 -5.50
N THR A 82 9.85 14.87 -5.55
CA THR A 82 10.17 15.54 -6.82
C THR A 82 11.45 15.01 -7.47
N ASP A 83 12.40 14.50 -6.68
CA ASP A 83 13.66 13.96 -7.22
C ASP A 83 13.51 12.55 -7.80
N ARG A 84 12.61 11.71 -7.27
CA ARG A 84 12.34 10.38 -7.84
C ARG A 84 11.62 10.43 -9.19
N LYS A 85 10.92 11.53 -9.53
CA LYS A 85 10.24 11.71 -10.83
C LYS A 85 11.20 11.93 -12.01
N LYS A 86 12.49 12.27 -11.80
CA LYS A 86 13.46 12.47 -12.89
C LYS A 86 13.93 11.18 -13.59
N LYS A 87 13.51 10.00 -13.13
CA LYS A 87 13.89 8.71 -13.74
C LYS A 87 12.73 8.02 -14.49
N VAL A 88 11.86 8.79 -15.12
CA VAL A 88 10.96 8.25 -16.17
C VAL A 88 11.67 8.46 -17.49
N LYS A 89 12.16 7.38 -18.10
CA LYS A 89 12.79 7.41 -19.44
C LYS A 89 11.76 7.92 -20.45
N SER A 90 12.12 8.92 -21.25
CA SER A 90 11.32 9.32 -22.42
C SER A 90 11.20 8.12 -23.36
N VAL A 91 9.97 7.85 -23.80
CA VAL A 91 9.71 6.91 -24.89
C VAL A 91 9.30 7.75 -26.08
N ASP A 92 10.17 7.82 -27.08
CA ASP A 92 9.95 8.60 -28.29
C ASP A 92 8.99 7.83 -29.21
N PHE A 93 7.83 8.41 -29.49
CA PHE A 93 6.93 7.93 -30.53
C PHE A 93 7.23 8.68 -31.83
N LYS A 94 7.76 7.95 -32.81
CA LYS A 94 8.01 8.45 -34.16
C LYS A 94 6.78 8.20 -35.02
N ILE A 95 6.22 9.28 -35.57
CA ILE A 95 5.24 9.27 -36.66
C ILE A 95 6.00 9.11 -37.98
#